data_AF-A0A7W0UJ85-F1
#
_entry.id   AF-A0A7W0UJ85-F1
#
_cell.length_a   1.000
_cell.length_b   1.000
_cell.length_c   1.000
_cell.angle_alpha   90.00
_cell.angle_beta   90.00
_cell.angle_gamma   90.00
#
_symmetry.space_group_name_H-M   'P 1'
#
loop_
_entity.id
_entity.type
_entity.pdbx_description
1 polymer ?
#
loop_
_entity_poly.entity_id
_entity_poly.type
_entity_poly.pdbx_seq_one_letter_code
_entity_poly.pdbx_strand_id
1 'polypeptide(L)'
;MVAVTAGMAVPTAAQVASAEYTNPVSKGFADTFADPAVIRAKDGFWYAYGTSDPLREGDAAFRRLPVARSDDLVNWIYVGDVVTEANRPAWAAPNSSFWAPDIRYIDGTYYLYYTATETTVTSEGGDNAIGVFTSPSPTGPWTDSGAPVIGPRRGDSGNPGDFKWTFDPSQFTDKDGSRYLYYGSYYGGIFVTKLTSDGTRVVGEPTMVAIDNRYEGAYVVRRGGFYYLFGSSADCCAGPTTGYSVFVGRSTSPRGPFVDREGVSMTASRVGGSIVVTPNGNKWVGTGHNSIVTDLSGQDFFVYHAIDRADPYLNEPFGINERPMLFDRLDWIDGWPTVRGGRWASETAQRAPVARFSVGDEFNRSTSLGSEWRVDAGAWRLVKEGDSQGYALQESAACKQTSYLVSRSPAPADLRAEADLALSPVPQGSPVAGLVAAYRDRGNHVVAWLDKAAGALVTQPFVGGAAG
;
A
#
# COMPACT_ATOMS: atom_id res chain seq x y z
N MET A 1 -29.53 29.45 -12.73
CA MET A 1 -28.19 29.36 -12.10
C MET A 1 -28.43 28.94 -10.65
N VAL A 2 -28.47 27.63 -10.39
CA VAL A 2 -28.81 27.07 -9.07
C VAL A 2 -27.51 26.57 -8.46
N ALA A 3 -27.02 27.31 -7.46
CA ALA A 3 -25.89 26.89 -6.67
C ALA A 3 -26.37 25.83 -5.66
N VAL A 4 -25.93 24.59 -5.85
CA VAL A 4 -26.09 23.52 -4.85
C VAL A 4 -24.87 23.59 -3.95
N THR A 5 -25.02 24.26 -2.81
CA THR A 5 -24.08 24.13 -1.69
C THR A 5 -24.32 22.77 -1.03
N ALA A 6 -23.45 21.80 -1.32
CA ALA A 6 -23.35 20.57 -0.55
C ALA A 6 -22.72 20.91 0.81
N GLY A 7 -23.56 21.04 1.84
CA GLY A 7 -23.09 21.08 3.22
C GLY A 7 -22.48 19.73 3.58
N MET A 8 -21.17 19.70 3.84
CA MET A 8 -20.52 18.55 4.45
C MET A 8 -21.06 18.41 5.87
N ALA A 9 -21.84 17.37 6.12
CA ALA A 9 -22.22 16.97 7.46
C ALA A 9 -20.95 16.58 8.24
N VAL A 10 -20.76 17.22 9.41
CA VAL A 10 -19.79 16.78 10.41
C VAL A 10 -20.27 15.43 10.94
N PRO A 11 -19.47 14.34 10.93
CA PRO A 11 -19.88 13.10 11.55
C PRO A 11 -19.94 13.33 13.06
N THR A 12 -21.15 13.28 13.61
CA THR A 12 -21.40 13.16 15.05
C THR A 12 -21.40 11.68 15.44
N ALA A 13 -20.79 11.40 16.61
CA ALA A 13 -20.50 10.10 17.21
C ALA A 13 -19.34 9.32 16.57
N ALA A 14 -18.19 9.31 17.26
CA ALA A 14 -17.13 8.35 17.02
C ALA A 14 -17.69 6.95 17.19
N GLN A 15 -17.95 6.26 16.08
CA GLN A 15 -18.24 4.84 16.09
C GLN A 15 -17.02 4.17 16.73
N VAL A 16 -17.24 3.57 17.92
CA VAL A 16 -16.21 2.84 18.64
C VAL A 16 -15.75 1.73 17.70
N ALA A 17 -14.48 1.77 17.29
CA ALA A 17 -13.90 0.73 16.45
C ALA A 17 -14.13 -0.62 17.13
N SER A 18 -14.66 -1.59 16.38
CA SER A 18 -14.84 -2.95 16.89
C SER A 18 -13.49 -3.49 17.37
N ALA A 19 -13.47 -4.16 18.53
CA ALA A 19 -12.24 -4.79 19.03
C ALA A 19 -11.76 -5.94 18.14
N GLU A 20 -12.67 -6.50 17.33
CA GLU A 20 -12.44 -7.65 16.46
C GLU A 20 -13.06 -7.47 15.07
N TYR A 21 -12.57 -8.24 14.10
CA TYR A 21 -13.12 -8.37 12.74
C TYR A 21 -13.10 -9.83 12.29
N THR A 22 -13.82 -10.15 11.21
CA THR A 22 -13.78 -11.48 10.57
C THR A 22 -13.67 -11.31 9.06
N ASN A 23 -12.89 -12.15 8.41
CA ASN A 23 -12.75 -12.16 6.96
C ASN A 23 -14.00 -12.70 6.23
N PRO A 24 -14.27 -12.24 4.99
CA PRO A 24 -13.49 -11.25 4.26
C PRO A 24 -13.87 -9.81 4.66
N VAL A 25 -12.90 -8.89 4.62
CA VAL A 25 -13.13 -7.47 4.91
C VAL A 25 -13.82 -6.73 3.76
N SER A 26 -13.91 -7.32 2.56
CA SER A 26 -14.71 -6.77 1.47
C SER A 26 -16.22 -6.94 1.63
N LYS A 27 -16.68 -7.85 2.50
CA LYS A 27 -18.09 -8.29 2.58
C LYS A 27 -19.11 -7.15 2.64
N GLY A 28 -18.76 -6.02 3.26
CA GLY A 28 -19.65 -4.85 3.34
C GLY A 28 -19.92 -4.17 2.00
N PHE A 29 -19.02 -4.29 1.02
CA PHE A 29 -19.09 -3.56 -0.24
C PHE A 29 -18.96 -4.43 -1.50
N ALA A 30 -18.35 -5.61 -1.42
CA ALA A 30 -18.11 -6.50 -2.56
C ALA A 30 -17.97 -7.98 -2.15
N ASP A 31 -18.51 -8.85 -3.00
CA ASP A 31 -18.34 -10.31 -2.96
C ASP A 31 -16.97 -10.67 -3.58
N THR A 32 -16.58 -10.00 -4.66
CA THR A 32 -15.24 -10.12 -5.25
C THR A 32 -14.51 -8.79 -5.29
N PHE A 33 -13.26 -8.79 -4.83
CA PHE A 33 -12.36 -7.64 -4.85
C PHE A 33 -10.93 -8.17 -4.95
N ALA A 34 -10.60 -8.66 -6.14
CA ALA A 34 -9.34 -9.33 -6.39
C ALA A 34 -8.16 -8.37 -6.46
N ASP A 35 -6.98 -8.93 -6.21
CA ASP A 35 -5.68 -8.28 -6.36
C ASP A 35 -5.59 -6.94 -5.58
N PRO A 36 -5.89 -6.94 -4.27
CA PRO A 36 -6.05 -5.71 -3.50
C PRO A 36 -4.71 -4.99 -3.25
N ALA A 37 -4.59 -3.76 -3.72
CA ALA A 37 -3.52 -2.83 -3.35
C ALA A 37 -4.01 -1.75 -2.40
N VAL A 38 -3.38 -1.65 -1.23
CA VAL A 38 -3.82 -0.73 -0.15
C VAL A 38 -2.79 0.37 0.12
N ILE A 39 -3.26 1.59 0.34
CA ILE A 39 -2.45 2.73 0.77
C ILE A 39 -3.16 3.52 1.88
N ARG A 40 -2.38 4.06 2.83
CA ARG A 40 -2.85 5.17 3.66
C ARG A 40 -2.67 6.47 2.88
N ALA A 41 -3.78 7.11 2.52
CA ALA A 41 -3.73 8.38 1.84
C ALA A 41 -3.42 9.53 2.81
N LYS A 42 -3.02 10.66 2.24
CA LYS A 42 -2.66 11.86 3.00
C LYS A 42 -3.85 12.60 3.63
N ASP A 43 -5.07 12.23 3.26
CA ASP A 43 -6.30 12.70 3.91
C ASP A 43 -6.65 11.90 5.19
N GLY A 44 -5.83 10.91 5.54
CA GLY A 44 -5.94 10.10 6.75
C GLY A 44 -6.71 8.79 6.59
N PHE A 45 -7.39 8.61 5.46
CA PHE A 45 -8.12 7.39 5.19
C PHE A 45 -7.24 6.33 4.52
N TRP A 46 -7.72 5.09 4.58
CA TRP A 46 -7.15 3.95 3.88
C TRP A 46 -7.91 3.74 2.59
N TYR A 47 -7.22 3.47 1.50
CA TYR A 47 -7.80 3.21 0.20
C TYR A 47 -7.30 1.88 -0.34
N ALA A 48 -8.21 1.09 -0.93
CA ALA A 48 -7.93 -0.17 -1.59
C ALA A 48 -8.34 -0.08 -3.06
N TYR A 49 -7.52 -0.66 -3.93
CA TYR A 49 -7.74 -0.73 -5.38
C TYR A 49 -7.71 -2.20 -5.79
N GLY A 50 -8.63 -2.62 -6.64
CA GLY A 50 -8.73 -4.02 -7.09
C GLY A 50 -8.67 -4.18 -8.60
N THR A 51 -8.63 -5.43 -9.06
CA THR A 51 -8.81 -5.79 -10.46
C THR A 51 -10.20 -5.40 -10.97
N SER A 52 -10.30 -5.13 -12.27
CA SER A 52 -11.59 -4.87 -12.91
C SER A 52 -12.45 -6.13 -12.91
N ASP A 53 -13.48 -6.17 -12.08
CA ASP A 53 -14.45 -7.25 -11.92
C ASP A 53 -15.84 -6.65 -11.59
N PRO A 54 -16.94 -7.40 -11.71
CA PRO A 54 -18.18 -7.07 -11.00
C PRO A 54 -17.87 -7.04 -9.50
N LEU A 55 -18.53 -6.18 -8.69
CA LEU A 55 -18.26 -6.19 -7.24
C LEU A 55 -19.17 -7.16 -6.50
N ARG A 56 -20.40 -7.33 -6.98
CA ARG A 56 -21.36 -8.23 -6.38
C ARG A 56 -21.94 -9.21 -7.40
N GLU A 57 -22.44 -10.30 -6.87
CA GLU A 57 -23.32 -11.18 -7.62
C GLU A 57 -24.51 -10.39 -8.22
N GLY A 58 -24.77 -10.63 -9.50
CA GLY A 58 -25.80 -9.97 -10.28
C GLY A 58 -25.39 -8.61 -10.85
N ASP A 59 -24.19 -8.11 -10.57
CA ASP A 59 -23.68 -6.89 -11.22
C ASP A 59 -23.43 -7.14 -12.71
N ALA A 60 -24.25 -6.51 -13.56
CA ALA A 60 -24.12 -6.62 -15.01
C ALA A 60 -22.91 -5.87 -15.60
N ALA A 61 -22.29 -4.98 -14.82
CA ALA A 61 -21.20 -4.12 -15.26
C ALA A 61 -19.95 -4.34 -14.42
N PHE A 62 -18.81 -4.50 -15.10
CA PHE A 62 -17.50 -4.52 -14.47
C PHE A 62 -17.16 -3.13 -13.96
N ARG A 63 -16.67 -3.06 -12.73
CA ARG A 63 -15.97 -1.89 -12.21
C ARG A 63 -14.56 -1.89 -12.75
N ARG A 64 -14.04 -0.72 -13.14
CA ARG A 64 -12.71 -0.63 -13.76
C ARG A 64 -11.70 -0.08 -12.78
N LEU A 65 -10.91 -0.99 -12.20
CA LEU A 65 -10.03 -0.71 -11.06
C LEU A 65 -10.81 -0.04 -9.92
N PRO A 66 -11.77 -0.75 -9.29
CA PRO A 66 -12.63 -0.20 -8.26
C PRO A 66 -11.81 0.30 -7.06
N VAL A 67 -12.26 1.42 -6.48
CA VAL A 67 -11.67 2.05 -5.30
C VAL A 67 -12.60 1.86 -4.12
N ALA A 68 -12.05 1.37 -3.01
CA ALA A 68 -12.71 1.33 -1.72
C ALA A 68 -11.97 2.22 -0.70
N ARG A 69 -12.71 2.78 0.27
CA ARG A 69 -12.18 3.62 1.35
C ARG A 69 -12.57 3.04 2.71
N SER A 70 -11.66 3.11 3.67
CA SER A 70 -11.89 2.76 5.08
C SER A 70 -11.24 3.77 6.01
N ASP A 71 -11.78 3.91 7.22
CA ASP A 71 -11.18 4.66 8.32
C ASP A 71 -10.68 3.75 9.45
N ASP A 72 -10.82 2.43 9.30
CA ASP A 72 -10.46 1.44 10.32
C ASP A 72 -9.79 0.16 9.77
N LEU A 73 -9.49 0.12 8.46
CA LEU A 73 -8.95 -1.03 7.69
C LEU A 73 -9.87 -2.27 7.63
N VAL A 74 -11.04 -2.25 8.25
CA VAL A 74 -11.95 -3.39 8.37
C VAL A 74 -13.26 -3.13 7.64
N ASN A 75 -13.85 -1.97 7.85
CA ASN A 75 -15.10 -1.54 7.25
C ASN A 75 -14.78 -0.65 6.05
N TRP A 76 -15.08 -1.15 4.86
CA TRP A 76 -14.78 -0.51 3.59
C TRP A 76 -16.06 -0.09 2.87
N ILE A 77 -15.99 1.04 2.17
CA ILE A 77 -17.04 1.50 1.27
C ILE A 77 -16.47 1.72 -0.13
N TYR A 78 -17.20 1.31 -1.16
CA TYR A 78 -16.85 1.64 -2.54
C TYR A 78 -17.02 3.14 -2.80
N VAL A 79 -16.03 3.77 -3.44
CA VAL A 79 -15.98 5.23 -3.67
C VAL A 79 -15.80 5.63 -5.14
N GLY A 80 -15.76 4.68 -6.07
CA GLY A 80 -15.69 4.96 -7.51
C GLY A 80 -14.69 4.07 -8.23
N ASP A 81 -14.52 4.33 -9.53
CA ASP A 81 -13.61 3.61 -10.42
C ASP A 81 -12.48 4.55 -10.86
N VAL A 82 -11.26 4.01 -11.04
CA VAL A 82 -10.13 4.78 -11.59
C VAL A 82 -10.34 5.08 -13.06
N VAL A 83 -10.83 4.08 -13.82
CA VAL A 83 -11.02 4.21 -15.27
C VAL A 83 -12.47 4.48 -15.60
N THR A 84 -12.69 5.62 -16.23
CA THR A 84 -13.95 6.09 -16.80
C THR A 84 -13.85 6.12 -18.32
N GLU A 85 -14.97 6.35 -19.01
CA GLU A 85 -14.92 6.59 -20.47
C GLU A 85 -14.10 7.84 -20.83
N ALA A 86 -14.03 8.83 -19.94
CA ALA A 86 -13.35 10.10 -20.21
C ALA A 86 -11.81 10.03 -20.11
N ASN A 87 -11.28 9.07 -19.35
CA ASN A 87 -9.83 8.92 -19.13
C ASN A 87 -9.30 7.54 -19.54
N ARG A 88 -10.08 6.75 -20.30
CA ARG A 88 -9.63 5.46 -20.81
C ARG A 88 -8.35 5.65 -21.64
N PRO A 89 -7.28 4.87 -21.39
CA PRO A 89 -6.02 5.01 -22.14
C PRO A 89 -6.25 4.76 -23.62
N ALA A 90 -5.79 5.68 -24.48
CA ALA A 90 -6.00 5.59 -25.92
C ALA A 90 -5.26 4.40 -26.58
N TRP A 91 -4.22 3.90 -25.90
CA TRP A 91 -3.43 2.74 -26.32
C TRP A 91 -4.02 1.40 -25.81
N ALA A 92 -5.04 1.41 -24.94
CA ALA A 92 -5.73 0.20 -24.53
C ALA A 92 -6.81 -0.17 -25.56
N ALA A 93 -6.90 -1.44 -25.94
CA ALA A 93 -7.92 -1.90 -26.87
C ALA A 93 -9.34 -1.75 -26.30
N PRO A 94 -10.40 -1.62 -27.13
CA PRO A 94 -11.78 -1.50 -26.65
C PRO A 94 -12.27 -2.67 -25.79
N ASN A 95 -11.75 -3.88 -26.02
CA ASN A 95 -12.03 -5.10 -25.25
C ASN A 95 -11.07 -5.32 -24.05
N SER A 96 -10.13 -4.40 -23.82
CA SER A 96 -9.18 -4.49 -22.72
C SER A 96 -9.86 -4.35 -21.37
N SER A 97 -9.56 -5.28 -20.47
CA SER A 97 -9.74 -5.15 -19.02
C SER A 97 -8.47 -4.61 -18.36
N PHE A 98 -8.61 -4.14 -17.12
CA PHE A 98 -7.51 -3.62 -16.32
C PHE A 98 -7.31 -4.45 -15.05
N TRP A 99 -6.11 -4.99 -14.86
CA TRP A 99 -5.81 -5.96 -13.80
C TRP A 99 -4.75 -5.44 -12.82
N ALA A 100 -4.77 -6.02 -11.62
CA ALA A 100 -3.73 -6.00 -10.60
C ALA A 100 -3.06 -4.63 -10.41
N PRO A 101 -3.75 -3.68 -9.76
CA PRO A 101 -3.18 -2.36 -9.54
C PRO A 101 -2.06 -2.37 -8.48
N ASP A 102 -1.14 -1.41 -8.57
CA ASP A 102 -0.22 -1.03 -7.50
C ASP A 102 -0.29 0.48 -7.29
N ILE A 103 -0.64 0.91 -6.07
CA ILE A 103 -0.83 2.31 -5.72
C ILE A 103 0.33 2.83 -4.87
N ARG A 104 0.88 3.97 -5.26
CA ARG A 104 1.98 4.65 -4.57
C ARG A 104 1.71 6.13 -4.44
N TYR A 105 2.19 6.72 -3.35
CA TYR A 105 2.26 8.17 -3.21
C TYR A 105 3.71 8.61 -3.29
N ILE A 106 4.04 9.40 -4.31
CA ILE A 106 5.42 9.79 -4.62
C ILE A 106 5.40 11.27 -4.98
N ASP A 107 6.19 12.07 -4.27
CA ASP A 107 6.37 13.52 -4.51
C ASP A 107 5.03 14.24 -4.76
N GLY A 108 4.08 14.09 -3.84
CA GLY A 108 2.80 14.81 -3.89
C GLY A 108 1.73 14.19 -4.79
N THR A 109 2.05 13.11 -5.47
CA THR A 109 1.19 12.52 -6.51
C THR A 109 0.91 11.05 -6.23
N TYR A 110 -0.34 10.64 -6.40
CA TYR A 110 -0.73 9.24 -6.42
C TYR A 110 -0.43 8.65 -7.80
N TYR A 111 0.34 7.56 -7.84
CA TYR A 111 0.63 6.77 -9.03
C TYR A 111 -0.03 5.41 -8.88
N LEU A 112 -0.92 5.07 -9.83
CA LEU A 112 -1.56 3.76 -9.89
C LEU A 112 -1.08 3.04 -11.15
N TYR A 113 -0.16 2.11 -10.98
CA TYR A 113 0.28 1.22 -12.05
C TYR A 113 -0.74 0.11 -12.22
N TYR A 114 -0.97 -0.31 -13.46
CA TYR A 114 -1.96 -1.35 -13.77
C TYR A 114 -1.56 -2.11 -15.03
N THR A 115 -2.13 -3.29 -15.22
CA THR A 115 -2.05 -4.02 -16.47
C THR A 115 -3.24 -3.71 -17.36
N ALA A 116 -2.99 -3.39 -18.64
CA ALA A 116 -3.99 -3.51 -19.70
C ALA A 116 -3.82 -4.88 -20.37
N THR A 117 -4.89 -5.64 -20.44
CA THR A 117 -4.89 -7.02 -20.97
C THR A 117 -4.68 -7.10 -22.48
N GLU A 118 -5.22 -6.11 -23.20
CA GLU A 118 -5.14 -5.98 -24.65
C GLU A 118 -4.83 -4.51 -25.01
N THR A 119 -4.02 -4.30 -26.03
CA THR A 119 -3.61 -2.96 -26.46
C THR A 119 -3.80 -2.73 -27.95
N THR A 120 -3.56 -1.49 -28.39
CA THR A 120 -3.49 -1.11 -29.80
C THR A 120 -2.04 -0.80 -30.22
N VAL A 121 -1.07 -1.16 -29.37
CA VAL A 121 0.36 -0.90 -29.60
C VAL A 121 0.87 -1.80 -30.72
N THR A 122 0.35 -3.03 -30.81
CA THR A 122 0.60 -3.93 -31.92
C THR A 122 -0.68 -4.22 -32.72
N SER A 123 -0.54 -4.87 -33.87
CA SER A 123 -1.68 -5.32 -34.69
C SER A 123 -2.22 -6.70 -34.28
N GLU A 124 -1.67 -7.31 -33.24
CA GLU A 124 -1.96 -8.67 -32.80
C GLU A 124 -2.65 -8.66 -31.44
N GLY A 125 -3.43 -9.71 -31.14
CA GLY A 125 -4.03 -9.88 -29.81
C GLY A 125 -3.07 -10.51 -28.81
N GLY A 126 -3.42 -10.43 -27.53
CA GLY A 126 -2.61 -10.91 -26.41
C GLY A 126 -1.46 -9.98 -26.04
N ASP A 127 -1.41 -8.78 -26.62
CA ASP A 127 -0.32 -7.82 -26.49
C ASP A 127 -0.44 -6.96 -25.22
N ASN A 128 -0.51 -7.64 -24.06
CA ASN A 128 -0.62 -6.99 -22.76
C ASN A 128 0.52 -6.02 -22.43
N ALA A 129 0.20 -4.99 -21.66
CA ALA A 129 1.15 -3.95 -21.29
C ALA A 129 0.82 -3.35 -19.90
N ILE A 130 1.77 -2.62 -19.33
CA ILE A 130 1.60 -1.91 -18.06
C ILE A 130 1.51 -0.41 -18.32
N GLY A 131 0.48 0.22 -17.78
CA GLY A 131 0.27 1.66 -17.77
C GLY A 131 0.42 2.26 -16.37
N VAL A 132 0.32 3.59 -16.28
CA VAL A 132 0.22 4.29 -14.99
C VAL A 132 -0.76 5.46 -15.08
N PHE A 133 -1.66 5.55 -14.11
CA PHE A 133 -2.44 6.75 -13.84
C PHE A 133 -1.78 7.60 -12.77
N THR A 134 -1.90 8.92 -12.90
CA THR A 134 -1.50 9.89 -11.88
C THR A 134 -2.70 10.67 -11.36
N SER A 135 -2.66 11.05 -10.08
CA SER A 135 -3.71 11.88 -9.47
C SER A 135 -3.22 12.72 -8.30
N PRO A 136 -3.78 13.93 -8.07
CA PRO A 136 -3.56 14.68 -6.84
C PRO A 136 -4.31 14.12 -5.62
N SER A 137 -5.22 13.15 -5.78
CA SER A 137 -6.09 12.63 -4.72
C SER A 137 -6.27 11.11 -4.87
N PRO A 138 -6.47 10.37 -3.76
CA PRO A 138 -6.65 8.92 -3.81
C PRO A 138 -7.90 8.47 -4.59
N THR A 139 -8.86 9.37 -4.84
CA THR A 139 -10.07 9.05 -5.62
C THR A 139 -10.11 9.73 -6.98
N GLY A 140 -9.00 10.31 -7.44
CA GLY A 140 -8.97 11.06 -8.69
C GLY A 140 -9.18 12.59 -8.50
N PRO A 141 -9.25 13.35 -9.61
CA PRO A 141 -9.29 12.86 -10.98
C PRO A 141 -8.00 12.16 -11.40
N TRP A 142 -8.13 11.08 -12.18
CA TRP A 142 -7.01 10.26 -12.65
C TRP A 142 -6.64 10.62 -14.10
N THR A 143 -5.34 10.74 -14.38
CA THR A 143 -4.80 11.06 -15.70
C THR A 143 -3.84 9.96 -16.15
N ASP A 144 -4.11 9.34 -17.30
CA ASP A 144 -3.22 8.35 -17.94
C ASP A 144 -1.92 9.01 -18.40
N SER A 145 -0.80 8.30 -18.28
CA SER A 145 0.51 8.78 -18.74
C SER A 145 0.67 8.88 -20.26
N GLY A 146 -0.31 8.41 -21.04
CA GLY A 146 -0.38 8.56 -22.49
C GLY A 146 0.29 7.45 -23.30
N ALA A 147 1.10 6.60 -22.66
CA ALA A 147 1.75 5.44 -23.27
C ALA A 147 2.03 4.37 -22.21
N PRO A 148 2.23 3.10 -22.62
CA PRO A 148 2.66 2.05 -21.71
C PRO A 148 4.02 2.37 -21.04
N VAL A 149 4.10 2.12 -19.74
CA VAL A 149 5.36 2.12 -18.97
C VAL A 149 6.23 0.92 -19.38
N ILE A 150 5.61 -0.26 -19.46
CA ILE A 150 6.17 -1.46 -20.08
C ILE A 150 5.26 -1.81 -21.25
N GLY A 151 5.78 -1.75 -22.47
CA GLY A 151 5.05 -2.19 -23.66
C GLY A 151 4.99 -3.71 -23.79
N PRO A 152 4.24 -4.22 -24.78
CA PRO A 152 4.12 -5.65 -25.03
C PRO A 152 5.47 -6.31 -25.31
N ARG A 153 5.70 -7.49 -24.71
CA ARG A 153 6.99 -8.20 -24.80
C ARG A 153 6.84 -9.45 -25.65
N ARG A 154 7.56 -9.55 -26.76
CA ARG A 154 7.49 -10.73 -27.63
C ARG A 154 7.98 -12.00 -26.92
N GLY A 155 7.25 -13.08 -27.17
CA GLY A 155 7.67 -14.44 -26.89
C GLY A 155 8.70 -14.93 -27.89
N ASP A 156 9.20 -16.15 -27.65
CA ASP A 156 10.34 -16.71 -28.38
C ASP A 156 9.91 -17.70 -29.48
N SER A 157 8.60 -17.98 -29.65
CA SER A 157 8.12 -18.92 -30.67
C SER A 157 8.09 -18.33 -32.09
N GLY A 158 8.09 -17.00 -32.21
CA GLY A 158 7.96 -16.29 -33.49
C GLY A 158 6.56 -16.35 -34.12
N ASN A 159 5.60 -17.00 -33.47
CA ASN A 159 4.22 -17.04 -33.94
C ASN A 159 3.47 -15.74 -33.64
N PRO A 160 2.49 -15.35 -34.48
CA PRO A 160 1.58 -14.26 -34.14
C PRO A 160 0.85 -14.51 -32.82
N GLY A 161 0.66 -13.46 -32.01
CA GLY A 161 0.02 -13.50 -30.70
C GLY A 161 0.91 -14.00 -29.56
N ASP A 162 2.18 -14.31 -29.84
CA ASP A 162 3.11 -14.79 -28.81
C ASP A 162 3.74 -13.62 -28.03
N PHE A 163 3.16 -13.31 -26.86
CA PHE A 163 3.64 -12.28 -25.95
C PHE A 163 3.87 -12.83 -24.54
N LYS A 164 5.07 -12.55 -23.99
CA LYS A 164 5.38 -12.75 -22.58
C LYS A 164 4.46 -11.89 -21.74
N TRP A 165 3.98 -12.45 -20.64
CA TRP A 165 3.00 -11.80 -19.77
C TRP A 165 3.61 -10.60 -19.08
N THR A 166 3.12 -9.41 -19.44
CA THR A 166 3.52 -8.11 -18.91
C THR A 166 2.46 -7.66 -17.92
N PHE A 167 2.42 -8.40 -16.80
CA PHE A 167 1.38 -8.32 -15.78
C PHE A 167 1.92 -7.81 -14.44
N ASP A 168 0.98 -7.51 -13.54
CA ASP A 168 1.19 -7.36 -12.10
C ASP A 168 2.33 -6.40 -11.74
N PRO A 169 2.20 -5.10 -12.10
CA PRO A 169 3.19 -4.11 -11.74
C PRO A 169 3.31 -3.98 -10.21
N SER A 170 4.53 -3.84 -9.71
CA SER A 170 4.79 -3.39 -8.34
C SER A 170 5.92 -2.38 -8.32
N GLN A 171 5.58 -1.13 -8.00
CA GLN A 171 6.56 -0.05 -7.95
C GLN A 171 7.23 -0.04 -6.57
N PHE A 172 8.54 0.18 -6.55
CA PHE A 172 9.31 0.31 -5.33
C PHE A 172 10.24 1.51 -5.41
N THR A 173 10.12 2.41 -4.43
CA THR A 173 11.07 3.52 -4.24
C THR A 173 12.05 3.15 -3.14
N ASP A 174 13.34 3.14 -3.47
CA ASP A 174 14.42 2.83 -2.53
C ASP A 174 14.80 4.05 -1.68
N LYS A 175 15.59 3.81 -0.62
CA LYS A 175 16.06 4.84 0.32
C LYS A 175 16.87 5.98 -0.30
N ASP A 176 17.42 5.76 -1.49
CA ASP A 176 18.19 6.76 -2.24
C ASP A 176 17.33 7.53 -3.27
N GLY A 177 16.02 7.27 -3.30
CA GLY A 177 15.07 7.85 -4.26
C GLY A 177 15.00 7.14 -5.60
N SER A 178 15.83 6.11 -5.84
CA SER A 178 15.74 5.29 -7.04
C SER A 178 14.40 4.56 -7.10
N ARG A 179 13.76 4.60 -8.27
CA ARG A 179 12.47 3.96 -8.51
C ARG A 179 12.67 2.71 -9.36
N TYR A 180 12.01 1.64 -8.96
CA TYR A 180 12.01 0.36 -9.64
C TYR A 180 10.57 -0.05 -9.94
N LEU A 181 10.38 -0.77 -11.04
CA LEU A 181 9.14 -1.45 -11.37
C LEU A 181 9.43 -2.93 -11.50
N TYR A 182 8.78 -3.73 -10.66
CA TYR A 182 8.71 -5.17 -10.80
C TYR A 182 7.48 -5.52 -11.63
N TYR A 183 7.59 -6.51 -12.50
CA TYR A 183 6.50 -6.91 -13.40
C TYR A 183 6.75 -8.30 -13.98
N GLY A 184 5.71 -8.94 -14.47
CA GLY A 184 5.76 -10.24 -15.12
C GLY A 184 4.97 -11.31 -14.38
N SER A 185 4.78 -12.45 -15.05
CA SER A 185 4.02 -13.59 -14.53
C SER A 185 4.59 -14.88 -15.16
N TYR A 186 3.86 -15.99 -15.11
CA TYR A 186 4.32 -17.33 -15.52
C TYR A 186 4.97 -17.33 -16.90
N TYR A 187 4.37 -16.71 -17.91
CA TYR A 187 5.01 -16.68 -19.22
C TYR A 187 6.07 -15.57 -19.29
N GLY A 188 7.32 -15.97 -19.03
CA GLY A 188 8.50 -15.11 -19.12
C GLY A 188 9.19 -14.85 -17.79
N GLY A 189 8.51 -15.01 -16.65
CA GLY A 189 9.05 -14.76 -15.31
C GLY A 189 8.92 -13.30 -14.85
N ILE A 190 9.30 -13.04 -13.59
CA ILE A 190 9.24 -11.71 -12.98
C ILE A 190 10.55 -10.99 -13.21
N PHE A 191 10.46 -9.74 -13.67
CA PHE A 191 11.56 -8.84 -13.92
C PHE A 191 11.48 -7.61 -13.02
N VAL A 192 12.62 -6.95 -12.84
CA VAL A 192 12.72 -5.60 -12.29
C VAL A 192 13.49 -4.71 -13.25
N THR A 193 13.04 -3.48 -13.41
CA THR A 193 13.78 -2.43 -14.11
C THR A 193 13.68 -1.10 -13.37
N LYS A 194 14.57 -0.15 -13.69
CA LYS A 194 14.51 1.20 -13.11
C LYS A 194 13.47 2.03 -13.86
N LEU A 195 12.85 2.97 -13.14
CA LEU A 195 11.99 3.99 -13.72
C LEU A 195 12.73 5.32 -13.84
N THR A 196 12.24 6.17 -14.74
CA THR A 196 12.54 7.60 -14.76
C THR A 196 12.15 8.26 -13.44
N SER A 197 12.70 9.44 -13.17
CA SER A 197 12.37 10.22 -11.97
C SER A 197 10.91 10.65 -11.91
N ASP A 198 10.22 10.73 -13.05
CA ASP A 198 8.76 10.97 -13.11
C ASP A 198 7.93 9.69 -12.93
N GLY A 199 8.57 8.51 -12.83
CA GLY A 199 7.89 7.21 -12.65
C GLY A 199 7.14 6.68 -13.88
N THR A 200 7.10 7.40 -15.01
CA THR A 200 6.21 7.07 -16.13
C THR A 200 6.84 6.20 -17.21
N ARG A 201 8.16 5.99 -17.18
CA ARG A 201 8.90 5.25 -18.21
C ARG A 201 10.02 4.43 -17.57
N VAL A 202 10.43 3.37 -18.25
CA VAL A 202 11.60 2.57 -17.83
C VAL A 202 12.92 3.13 -18.33
N VAL A 203 13.98 2.85 -17.58
CA VAL A 203 15.36 3.17 -17.94
C VAL A 203 16.29 1.99 -17.63
N GLY A 204 17.15 1.69 -18.59
CA GLY A 204 18.11 0.59 -18.49
C GLY A 204 17.50 -0.80 -18.71
N GLU A 205 18.37 -1.80 -18.65
CA GLU A 205 18.01 -3.19 -18.93
C GLU A 205 17.19 -3.80 -17.79
N PRO A 206 16.16 -4.60 -18.07
CA PRO A 206 15.48 -5.41 -17.06
C PRO A 206 16.35 -6.55 -16.51
N THR A 207 16.12 -6.96 -15.26
CA THR A 207 16.73 -8.15 -14.65
C THR A 207 15.65 -9.12 -14.22
N MET A 208 15.73 -10.39 -14.64
CA MET A 208 14.86 -11.44 -14.14
C MET A 208 15.19 -11.71 -12.67
N VAL A 209 14.19 -11.66 -11.80
CA VAL A 209 14.30 -11.82 -10.34
C VAL A 209 13.54 -13.04 -9.81
N ALA A 210 12.63 -13.60 -10.61
CA ALA A 210 12.03 -14.90 -10.39
C ALA A 210 11.81 -15.62 -11.73
N ILE A 211 12.01 -16.94 -11.75
CA ILE A 211 11.93 -17.76 -12.96
C ILE A 211 10.51 -17.77 -13.56
N ASP A 212 10.41 -18.08 -14.84
CA ASP A 212 9.16 -18.36 -15.53
C ASP A 212 8.43 -19.59 -14.95
N ASN A 213 7.16 -19.75 -15.32
CA ASN A 213 6.28 -20.86 -14.95
C ASN A 213 6.08 -21.09 -13.45
N ARG A 214 6.45 -20.13 -12.60
CA ARG A 214 6.28 -20.25 -11.15
C ARG A 214 5.53 -19.09 -10.52
N TYR A 215 5.93 -17.84 -10.77
CA TYR A 215 5.47 -16.72 -9.95
C TYR A 215 4.73 -15.65 -10.75
N GLU A 216 3.76 -15.02 -10.09
CA GLU A 216 3.07 -13.79 -10.48
C GLU A 216 2.79 -12.90 -9.27
N GLY A 217 2.12 -11.75 -9.44
CA GLY A 217 1.70 -10.90 -8.34
C GLY A 217 2.87 -10.41 -7.50
N ALA A 218 3.92 -9.88 -8.15
CA ALA A 218 5.10 -9.40 -7.46
C ALA A 218 4.72 -8.31 -6.44
N TYR A 219 5.26 -8.37 -5.22
CA TYR A 219 5.17 -7.26 -4.28
C TYR A 219 6.49 -7.10 -3.54
N VAL A 220 6.98 -5.87 -3.37
CA VAL A 220 8.32 -5.64 -2.81
C VAL A 220 8.29 -4.68 -1.63
N VAL A 221 8.95 -5.11 -0.55
CA VAL A 221 9.20 -4.27 0.63
C VAL A 221 10.66 -4.33 1.03
N ARG A 222 11.14 -3.26 1.67
CA ARG A 222 12.47 -3.21 2.27
C ARG A 222 12.35 -3.28 3.78
N ARG A 223 13.06 -4.22 4.41
CA ARG A 223 13.07 -4.40 5.87
C ARG A 223 14.41 -4.93 6.35
N GLY A 224 14.94 -4.38 7.45
CA GLY A 224 16.13 -4.92 8.11
C GLY A 224 17.36 -5.04 7.20
N GLY A 225 17.53 -4.12 6.24
CA GLY A 225 18.63 -4.14 5.27
C GLY A 225 18.43 -5.06 4.06
N PHE A 226 17.32 -5.77 3.97
CA PHE A 226 16.97 -6.63 2.84
C PHE A 226 15.78 -6.07 2.05
N TYR A 227 15.71 -6.44 0.78
CA TYR A 227 14.54 -6.34 -0.08
C TYR A 227 13.87 -7.71 -0.09
N TYR A 228 12.57 -7.78 0.15
CA TYR A 228 11.77 -9.00 0.09
C TYR A 228 10.89 -8.93 -1.14
N LEU A 229 11.02 -9.92 -2.02
CA LEU A 229 10.16 -10.13 -3.19
C LEU A 229 9.14 -11.20 -2.83
N PHE A 230 7.89 -10.78 -2.67
CA PHE A 230 6.74 -11.66 -2.61
C PHE A 230 6.32 -12.03 -4.03
N GLY A 231 5.90 -13.28 -4.23
CA GLY A 231 5.35 -13.77 -5.47
C GLY A 231 4.36 -14.90 -5.20
N SER A 232 3.20 -14.81 -5.84
CA SER A 232 2.16 -15.83 -5.75
C SER A 232 2.42 -16.94 -6.75
N SER A 233 1.96 -18.15 -6.44
CA SER A 233 2.19 -19.31 -7.31
C SER A 233 1.04 -20.32 -7.28
N ALA A 234 0.93 -21.11 -8.35
CA ALA A 234 -0.23 -21.91 -8.78
C ALA A 234 -1.35 -21.06 -9.40
N ASP A 235 -2.44 -21.70 -9.85
CA ASP A 235 -3.52 -21.00 -10.54
C ASP A 235 -4.43 -20.28 -9.53
N CYS A 236 -4.49 -18.94 -9.56
CA CYS A 236 -5.38 -18.12 -8.72
C CYS A 236 -6.86 -18.51 -8.82
N CYS A 237 -7.23 -19.09 -9.95
CA CYS A 237 -8.55 -18.95 -10.52
C CYS A 237 -9.15 -20.31 -10.94
N ALA A 238 -8.59 -21.40 -10.40
CA ALA A 238 -9.08 -22.78 -10.54
C ALA A 238 -10.21 -23.14 -9.54
N GLY A 239 -11.01 -22.14 -9.13
CA GLY A 239 -12.12 -22.27 -8.18
C GLY A 239 -11.75 -23.07 -6.92
N PRO A 240 -12.52 -24.11 -6.53
CA PRO A 240 -12.30 -24.81 -5.27
C PRO A 240 -11.04 -25.70 -5.27
N THR A 241 -10.37 -25.86 -6.42
CA THR A 241 -9.18 -26.70 -6.59
C THR A 241 -7.87 -25.91 -6.60
N THR A 242 -7.94 -24.58 -6.50
CA THR A 242 -6.75 -23.72 -6.48
C THR A 242 -5.82 -24.06 -5.31
N GLY A 243 -4.52 -24.15 -5.62
CA GLY A 243 -3.44 -24.19 -4.64
C GLY A 243 -2.74 -22.84 -4.44
N TYR A 244 -3.34 -21.75 -4.93
CA TYR A 244 -2.68 -20.45 -5.00
C TYR A 244 -2.19 -19.99 -3.63
N SER A 245 -0.91 -19.62 -3.57
CA SER A 245 -0.16 -19.37 -2.33
C SER A 245 0.91 -18.31 -2.56
N VAL A 246 1.25 -17.53 -1.52
CA VAL A 246 2.35 -16.55 -1.60
C VAL A 246 3.64 -17.12 -1.04
N PHE A 247 4.72 -16.91 -1.79
CA PHE A 247 6.08 -17.21 -1.40
C PHE A 247 6.90 -15.92 -1.33
N VAL A 248 8.02 -15.95 -0.63
CA VAL A 248 8.94 -14.82 -0.51
C VAL A 248 10.39 -15.26 -0.66
N GLY A 249 11.19 -14.45 -1.34
CA GLY A 249 12.64 -14.47 -1.28
C GLY A 249 13.18 -13.10 -0.85
N ARG A 250 14.42 -13.03 -0.39
CA ARG A 250 15.07 -11.77 -0.03
C ARG A 250 16.44 -11.60 -0.68
N SER A 251 16.85 -10.35 -0.81
CA SER A 251 18.13 -9.94 -1.39
C SER A 251 18.67 -8.72 -0.65
N THR A 252 19.99 -8.49 -0.68
CA THR A 252 20.60 -7.21 -0.25
C THR A 252 20.62 -6.16 -1.37
N SER A 253 20.13 -6.52 -2.56
CA SER A 253 20.01 -5.66 -3.74
C SER A 253 18.56 -5.68 -4.24
N PRO A 254 17.99 -4.53 -4.65
CA PRO A 254 16.65 -4.51 -5.26
C PRO A 254 16.60 -5.28 -6.58
N ARG A 255 17.76 -5.64 -7.16
CA ARG A 255 17.82 -6.40 -8.42
C ARG A 255 18.14 -7.87 -8.23
N GLY A 256 18.03 -8.38 -7.00
CA GLY A 256 18.35 -9.75 -6.66
C GLY A 256 19.87 -10.05 -6.66
N PRO A 257 20.25 -11.33 -6.69
CA PRO A 257 19.34 -12.50 -6.71
C PRO A 257 18.53 -12.60 -5.41
N PHE A 258 17.25 -12.96 -5.52
CA PHE A 258 16.40 -13.23 -4.36
C PHE A 258 16.48 -14.71 -4.00
N VAL A 259 16.75 -15.00 -2.72
CA VAL A 259 16.85 -16.35 -2.19
C VAL A 259 15.87 -16.55 -1.05
N ASP A 260 15.39 -17.77 -0.85
CA ASP A 260 14.53 -18.12 0.28
C ASP A 260 15.31 -18.33 1.59
N ARG A 261 14.60 -18.72 2.65
CA ARG A 261 15.17 -18.97 3.99
C ARG A 261 16.26 -20.05 3.97
N GLU A 262 16.16 -20.99 3.06
CA GLU A 262 17.10 -22.09 2.87
C GLU A 262 18.25 -21.73 1.92
N GLY A 263 18.24 -20.52 1.35
CA GLY A 263 19.28 -20.00 0.45
C GLY A 263 19.10 -20.42 -1.01
N VAL A 264 17.93 -20.94 -1.40
CA VAL A 264 17.64 -21.35 -2.77
C VAL A 264 17.12 -20.16 -3.57
N SER A 265 17.68 -19.95 -4.76
CA SER A 265 17.30 -18.81 -5.62
C SER A 265 15.90 -18.96 -6.20
N MET A 266 15.16 -17.84 -6.25
CA MET A 266 13.87 -17.75 -6.98
C MET A 266 14.03 -17.84 -8.51
N THR A 267 15.26 -17.76 -9.02
CA THR A 267 15.59 -17.98 -10.44
C THR A 267 16.18 -19.37 -10.74
N ALA A 268 16.28 -20.24 -9.73
CA ALA A 268 16.80 -21.60 -9.93
C ALA A 268 15.75 -22.54 -10.52
N SER A 269 16.20 -23.59 -11.22
CA SER A 269 15.32 -24.66 -11.72
C SER A 269 14.65 -25.45 -10.59
N ARG A 270 15.40 -25.75 -9.51
CA ARG A 270 14.80 -26.10 -8.22
C ARG A 270 14.46 -24.79 -7.52
N VAL A 271 13.29 -24.24 -7.84
CA VAL A 271 12.96 -22.87 -7.48
C VAL A 271 12.81 -22.72 -5.97
N GLY A 272 13.45 -21.69 -5.41
CA GLY A 272 13.30 -21.31 -4.01
C GLY A 272 12.05 -20.47 -3.78
N GLY A 273 11.67 -20.32 -2.52
CA GLY A 273 10.63 -19.40 -2.04
C GLY A 273 10.09 -19.89 -0.69
N SER A 274 10.14 -19.05 0.33
CA SER A 274 9.58 -19.39 1.65
C SER A 274 8.09 -19.06 1.70
N ILE A 275 7.27 -19.97 2.22
CA ILE A 275 5.81 -19.79 2.28
C ILE A 275 5.45 -18.65 3.24
N VAL A 276 4.63 -17.72 2.77
CA VAL A 276 4.06 -16.61 3.56
C VAL A 276 2.63 -16.94 3.97
N VAL A 277 1.81 -17.37 3.01
CA VAL A 277 0.43 -17.81 3.19
C VAL A 277 0.10 -18.90 2.16
N THR A 278 -0.66 -19.91 2.58
CA THR A 278 -1.13 -21.04 1.77
C THR A 278 -2.40 -21.61 2.43
N PRO A 279 -3.21 -22.43 1.73
CA PRO A 279 -4.38 -23.06 2.35
C PRO A 279 -4.02 -23.84 3.63
N ASN A 280 -4.71 -23.56 4.74
CA ASN A 280 -4.44 -24.13 6.07
C ASN A 280 -5.46 -25.19 6.51
N GLY A 281 -6.33 -25.65 5.59
CA GLY A 281 -7.39 -26.61 5.88
C GLY A 281 -8.73 -26.01 6.30
N ASN A 282 -8.81 -24.68 6.43
CA ASN A 282 -10.09 -23.98 6.58
C ASN A 282 -10.79 -23.79 5.21
N LYS A 283 -11.84 -22.96 5.16
CA LYS A 283 -12.59 -22.72 3.92
C LYS A 283 -11.85 -21.90 2.85
N TRP A 284 -10.87 -21.08 3.25
CA TRP A 284 -10.14 -20.20 2.35
C TRP A 284 -9.05 -20.96 1.61
N VAL A 285 -9.22 -21.06 0.29
CA VAL A 285 -8.22 -21.57 -0.64
C VAL A 285 -7.75 -20.44 -1.54
N GLY A 286 -6.69 -20.67 -2.31
CA GLY A 286 -6.22 -19.69 -3.29
C GLY A 286 -5.76 -18.37 -2.68
N THR A 287 -5.11 -18.43 -1.52
CA THR A 287 -4.66 -17.27 -0.75
C THR A 287 -3.46 -16.63 -1.44
N GLY A 288 -3.68 -15.53 -2.16
CA GLY A 288 -2.59 -14.91 -2.93
C GLY A 288 -2.89 -13.52 -3.45
N HIS A 289 -1.97 -13.05 -4.29
CA HIS A 289 -1.89 -11.70 -4.84
C HIS A 289 -2.06 -10.62 -3.76
N ASN A 290 -0.94 -10.25 -3.15
CA ASN A 290 -0.96 -9.48 -1.91
C ASN A 290 -0.46 -8.04 -2.05
N SER A 291 -0.89 -7.23 -1.10
CA SER A 291 -0.19 -6.01 -0.67
C SER A 291 0.06 -6.06 0.84
N ILE A 292 0.84 -5.11 1.36
CA ILE A 292 1.15 -5.00 2.78
C ILE A 292 0.82 -3.58 3.24
N VAL A 293 0.17 -3.48 4.39
CA VAL A 293 -0.14 -2.22 5.05
C VAL A 293 0.29 -2.27 6.50
N THR A 294 0.84 -1.18 7.03
CA THR A 294 1.22 -1.08 8.44
C THR A 294 0.20 -0.22 9.17
N ASP A 295 -0.39 -0.74 10.24
CA ASP A 295 -1.31 0.04 11.08
C ASP A 295 -0.58 1.11 11.91
N LEU A 296 -1.32 1.96 12.63
CA LEU A 296 -0.74 3.04 13.43
C LEU A 296 -0.01 2.56 14.69
N SER A 297 -0.12 1.28 15.06
CA SER A 297 0.73 0.69 16.10
C SER A 297 2.08 0.20 15.57
N GLY A 298 2.23 0.10 14.24
CA GLY A 298 3.40 -0.49 13.58
C GLY A 298 3.26 -1.96 13.23
N GLN A 299 2.06 -2.52 13.37
CA GLN A 299 1.83 -3.89 12.99
C GLN A 299 1.60 -3.96 11.49
N ASP A 300 2.42 -4.76 10.80
CA ASP A 300 2.17 -5.08 9.40
C ASP A 300 0.97 -6.02 9.29
N PHE A 301 0.13 -5.78 8.29
CA PHE A 301 -0.96 -6.62 7.87
C PHE A 301 -0.77 -6.99 6.41
N PHE A 302 -1.15 -8.22 6.11
CA PHE A 302 -1.16 -8.81 4.79
C PHE A 302 -2.58 -8.65 4.24
N VAL A 303 -2.69 -7.96 3.11
CA VAL A 303 -3.95 -7.80 2.38
C VAL A 303 -3.85 -8.64 1.12
N TYR A 304 -4.81 -9.50 0.86
CA TYR A 304 -4.73 -10.51 -0.20
C TYR A 304 -6.13 -10.97 -0.56
N HIS A 305 -6.30 -11.65 -1.69
CA HIS A 305 -7.57 -12.32 -1.97
C HIS A 305 -7.46 -13.83 -1.67
N ALA A 306 -8.62 -14.44 -1.49
CA ALA A 306 -8.78 -15.89 -1.38
C ALA A 306 -10.12 -16.27 -2.00
N ILE A 307 -10.37 -17.57 -2.12
CA ILE A 307 -11.61 -18.16 -2.61
C ILE A 307 -12.24 -18.97 -1.47
N ASP A 308 -13.54 -18.80 -1.22
CA ASP A 308 -14.27 -19.74 -0.38
C ASP A 308 -14.48 -21.04 -1.17
N ARG A 309 -13.89 -22.14 -0.71
CA ARG A 309 -14.01 -23.43 -1.41
C ARG A 309 -15.44 -23.93 -1.57
N ALA A 310 -16.38 -23.44 -0.75
CA ALA A 310 -17.79 -23.82 -0.80
C ALA A 310 -18.61 -22.89 -1.71
N ASP A 311 -18.10 -21.70 -1.99
CA ASP A 311 -18.73 -20.68 -2.84
C ASP A 311 -17.67 -20.00 -3.74
N PRO A 312 -17.09 -20.74 -4.69
CA PRO A 312 -15.88 -20.29 -5.39
C PRO A 312 -16.14 -19.37 -6.59
N TYR A 313 -17.40 -19.18 -7.00
CA TYR A 313 -17.78 -18.46 -8.21
C TYR A 313 -18.98 -17.57 -7.94
N LEU A 314 -19.03 -16.42 -8.61
CA LEU A 314 -20.28 -15.67 -8.75
C LEU A 314 -21.27 -16.50 -9.58
N ASN A 315 -22.53 -16.60 -9.17
CA ASN A 315 -23.56 -17.24 -9.99
C ASN A 315 -23.88 -16.37 -11.22
N GLU A 316 -23.84 -15.04 -11.05
CA GLU A 316 -24.00 -14.07 -12.13
C GLU A 316 -23.02 -12.90 -11.97
N PRO A 317 -22.25 -12.51 -13.01
CA PRO A 317 -22.11 -13.20 -14.29
C PRO A 317 -21.40 -14.56 -14.13
N PHE A 318 -21.94 -15.58 -14.81
CA PHE A 318 -21.45 -16.95 -14.71
C PHE A 318 -19.95 -17.11 -14.97
N GLY A 319 -19.26 -17.85 -14.10
CA GLY A 319 -17.90 -18.33 -14.34
C GLY A 319 -16.78 -17.40 -13.86
N ILE A 320 -17.10 -16.30 -13.18
CA ILE A 320 -16.10 -15.45 -12.51
C ILE A 320 -15.80 -16.04 -11.14
N ASN A 321 -14.51 -16.19 -10.81
CA ASN A 321 -14.10 -16.62 -9.46
C ASN A 321 -14.45 -15.53 -8.44
N GLU A 322 -15.09 -15.93 -7.35
CA GLU A 322 -15.33 -15.04 -6.22
C GLU A 322 -14.05 -14.93 -5.39
N ARG A 323 -13.38 -13.78 -5.48
CA ARG A 323 -12.08 -13.51 -4.87
C ARG A 323 -12.19 -12.32 -3.91
N PRO A 324 -12.84 -12.46 -2.75
CA PRO A 324 -12.98 -11.37 -1.78
C PRO A 324 -11.63 -10.92 -1.21
N MET A 325 -11.58 -9.68 -0.71
CA MET A 325 -10.43 -9.14 -0.01
C MET A 325 -10.38 -9.65 1.43
N LEU A 326 -9.29 -10.34 1.77
CA LEU A 326 -8.93 -10.77 3.10
C LEU A 326 -7.85 -9.86 3.69
N PHE A 327 -7.82 -9.85 5.02
CA PHE A 327 -6.92 -9.06 5.83
C PHE A 327 -6.47 -9.90 7.02
N ASP A 328 -5.18 -10.04 7.24
CA ASP A 328 -4.63 -10.77 8.40
C ASP A 328 -3.28 -10.20 8.83
N ARG A 329 -2.91 -10.37 10.10
CA ARG A 329 -1.63 -9.91 10.63
C ARG A 329 -0.45 -10.57 9.91
N LEU A 330 0.58 -9.79 9.55
CA LEU A 330 1.86 -10.27 9.04
C LEU A 330 2.91 -10.28 10.15
N ASP A 331 3.44 -11.47 10.46
CA ASP A 331 4.47 -11.64 11.47
C ASP A 331 5.85 -11.83 10.84
N TRP A 332 6.85 -11.17 11.42
CA TRP A 332 8.25 -11.32 11.01
C TRP A 332 9.01 -12.12 12.07
N ILE A 333 9.26 -13.40 11.79
CA ILE A 333 9.93 -14.33 12.70
C ILE A 333 11.33 -14.60 12.12
N ASP A 334 12.36 -14.28 12.89
CA ASP A 334 13.77 -14.43 12.48
C ASP A 334 14.09 -13.76 11.12
N GLY A 335 13.45 -12.61 10.87
CA GLY A 335 13.63 -11.86 9.64
C GLY A 335 12.87 -12.41 8.43
N TRP A 336 11.86 -13.27 8.62
CA TRP A 336 11.05 -13.82 7.54
C TRP A 336 9.55 -13.61 7.80
N PRO A 337 8.78 -13.17 6.78
CA PRO A 337 7.36 -12.90 6.93
C PRO A 337 6.53 -14.18 6.89
N THR A 338 5.48 -14.26 7.70
CA THR A 338 4.45 -15.29 7.66
C THR A 338 3.13 -14.76 8.20
N VAL A 339 2.01 -15.10 7.57
CA VAL A 339 0.69 -14.63 8.02
C VAL A 339 0.30 -15.34 9.31
N ARG A 340 -0.06 -14.55 10.34
CA ARG A 340 -0.53 -15.00 11.66
C ARG A 340 0.38 -16.05 12.30
N GLY A 341 1.69 -15.81 12.28
CA GLY A 341 2.69 -16.72 12.84
C GLY A 341 2.64 -18.14 12.25
N GLY A 342 2.26 -18.27 10.97
CA GLY A 342 2.10 -19.55 10.28
C GLY A 342 0.71 -20.18 10.42
N ARG A 343 -0.25 -19.50 11.07
CA ARG A 343 -1.65 -19.93 11.06
C ARG A 343 -2.38 -19.55 9.79
N TRP A 344 -1.81 -18.66 8.97
CA TRP A 344 -2.34 -18.23 7.67
C TRP A 344 -3.78 -17.71 7.77
N ALA A 345 -4.55 -17.78 6.69
CA ALA A 345 -5.85 -17.12 6.55
C ALA A 345 -6.80 -17.43 7.72
N SER A 346 -7.42 -16.39 8.27
CA SER A 346 -8.41 -16.55 9.33
C SER A 346 -9.83 -16.75 8.81
N GLU A 347 -10.59 -17.62 9.46
CA GLU A 347 -12.05 -17.73 9.30
C GLU A 347 -12.83 -17.29 10.56
N THR A 348 -12.12 -17.15 11.68
CA THR A 348 -12.68 -16.73 12.97
C THR A 348 -12.31 -15.28 13.27
N ALA A 349 -13.00 -14.70 14.25
CA ALA A 349 -12.70 -13.36 14.75
C ALA A 349 -11.20 -13.17 15.06
N GLN A 350 -10.64 -12.07 14.59
CA GLN A 350 -9.28 -11.60 14.84
C GLN A 350 -9.32 -10.22 15.49
N ARG A 351 -8.28 -9.86 16.25
CA ARG A 351 -8.13 -8.51 16.83
C ARG A 351 -8.04 -7.46 15.71
N ALA A 352 -8.84 -6.41 15.80
CA ALA A 352 -8.85 -5.30 14.86
C ALA A 352 -7.52 -4.52 14.86
N PRO A 353 -7.12 -3.94 13.71
CA PRO A 353 -5.93 -3.11 13.59
C PRO A 353 -6.08 -1.78 14.34
N VAL A 354 -4.96 -1.17 14.72
CA VAL A 354 -4.94 0.19 15.26
C VAL A 354 -4.93 1.17 14.09
N ALA A 355 -6.11 1.48 13.57
CA ALA A 355 -6.25 2.34 12.39
C ALA A 355 -6.55 3.82 12.72
N ARG A 356 -6.76 4.14 14.00
CA ARG A 356 -6.97 5.51 14.50
C ARG A 356 -6.09 5.78 15.72
N PHE A 357 -5.58 7.01 15.85
CA PHE A 357 -4.83 7.42 17.03
C PHE A 357 -5.78 7.67 18.21
N SER A 358 -5.40 7.23 19.42
CA SER A 358 -6.12 7.59 20.65
C SER A 358 -5.93 9.07 21.00
N VAL A 359 -4.76 9.60 20.65
CA VAL A 359 -4.36 11.00 20.80
C VAL A 359 -3.45 11.33 19.61
N GLY A 360 -3.82 12.32 18.81
CA GLY A 360 -3.09 12.67 17.60
C GLY A 360 -3.87 13.65 16.74
N ASP A 361 -3.25 14.10 15.66
CA ASP A 361 -3.86 14.96 14.65
C ASP A 361 -3.03 14.89 13.38
N GLU A 362 -3.71 14.91 12.24
CA GLU A 362 -3.08 15.04 10.92
C GLU A 362 -3.06 16.51 10.46
N PHE A 363 -3.61 17.42 11.26
CA PHE A 363 -3.61 18.86 11.04
C PHE A 363 -4.25 19.32 9.72
N ASN A 364 -5.07 18.48 9.10
CA ASN A 364 -5.73 18.73 7.82
C ASN A 364 -6.82 19.82 7.85
N ARG A 365 -7.14 20.35 9.03
CA ARG A 365 -8.07 21.47 9.27
C ARG A 365 -7.47 22.83 8.92
N SER A 366 -8.32 23.83 8.66
CA SER A 366 -7.89 25.11 8.05
C SER A 366 -7.76 26.31 9.00
N THR A 367 -8.29 26.26 10.22
CA THR A 367 -8.47 27.50 11.02
C THR A 367 -7.91 27.47 12.44
N SER A 368 -7.65 26.31 13.04
CA SER A 368 -7.10 26.23 14.41
C SER A 368 -6.46 24.89 14.70
N LEU A 369 -5.56 24.85 15.70
CA LEU A 369 -5.00 23.62 16.28
C LEU A 369 -6.05 22.74 16.99
N GLY A 370 -7.32 23.12 16.99
CA GLY A 370 -8.39 22.39 17.68
C GLY A 370 -8.35 22.45 19.20
N SER A 371 -9.42 21.94 19.81
CA SER A 371 -9.55 21.83 21.27
C SER A 371 -8.60 20.81 21.89
N GLU A 372 -8.18 19.83 21.11
CA GLU A 372 -7.38 18.68 21.54
C GLU A 372 -5.93 19.04 21.82
N TRP A 373 -5.47 20.22 21.39
CA TRP A 373 -4.11 20.68 21.61
C TRP A 373 -4.07 21.93 22.51
N ARG A 374 -2.97 22.05 23.25
CA ARG A 374 -2.59 23.23 24.03
C ARG A 374 -1.20 23.66 23.62
N VAL A 375 -1.07 24.91 23.21
CA VAL A 375 0.23 25.57 23.08
C VAL A 375 0.71 25.93 24.47
N ASP A 376 1.85 25.38 24.85
CA ASP A 376 2.47 25.64 26.16
C ASP A 376 3.52 26.75 26.09
N ALA A 377 4.20 26.88 24.94
CA ALA A 377 5.11 27.98 24.62
C ALA A 377 5.30 28.12 23.10
N GLY A 378 5.70 29.31 22.67
CA GLY A 378 5.91 29.66 21.26
C GLY A 378 4.61 30.03 20.51
N ALA A 379 4.75 30.36 19.23
CA ALA A 379 3.64 30.53 18.31
C ALA A 379 3.57 29.30 17.39
N TRP A 380 2.37 28.81 17.15
CA TRP A 380 2.10 27.67 16.29
C TRP A 380 0.95 28.01 15.36
N ARG A 381 1.07 27.65 14.09
CA ARG A 381 -0.03 27.75 13.13
C ARG A 381 -0.12 26.50 12.27
N LEU A 382 -1.29 26.32 11.66
CA LEU A 382 -1.46 25.29 10.66
C LEU A 382 -1.00 25.79 9.30
N VAL A 383 -0.27 24.94 8.61
CA VAL A 383 0.20 25.16 7.24
C VAL A 383 -0.27 23.98 6.41
N LYS A 384 -0.55 24.24 5.13
CA LYS A 384 -0.77 23.19 4.15
C LYS A 384 0.31 23.29 3.09
N GLU A 385 0.94 22.17 2.80
CA GLU A 385 1.95 22.04 1.74
C GLU A 385 1.65 20.75 0.97
N GLY A 386 1.86 20.76 -0.35
CA GLY A 386 1.37 19.72 -1.27
C GLY A 386 1.51 18.31 -0.72
N ASP A 387 2.75 17.86 -0.52
CA ASP A 387 3.07 16.47 -0.18
C ASP A 387 2.65 16.07 1.24
N SER A 388 2.79 17.01 2.18
CA SER A 388 2.59 16.79 3.63
C SER A 388 1.15 17.03 4.08
N GLN A 389 0.30 17.58 3.22
CA GLN A 389 -1.01 18.12 3.58
C GLN A 389 -0.91 19.10 4.76
N GLY A 390 -1.82 19.04 5.73
CA GLY A 390 -1.79 19.87 6.91
C GLY A 390 -0.66 19.50 7.87
N TYR A 391 0.04 20.49 8.42
CA TYR A 391 0.97 20.29 9.53
C TYR A 391 0.97 21.50 10.46
N ALA A 392 1.35 21.26 11.72
CA ALA A 392 1.60 22.31 12.69
C ALA A 392 3.02 22.86 12.52
N LEU A 393 3.13 24.13 12.12
CA LEU A 393 4.40 24.84 12.03
C LEU A 393 4.63 25.65 13.31
N GLN A 394 5.77 25.43 13.96
CA GLN A 394 6.27 26.31 15.00
C GLN A 394 6.84 27.57 14.35
N GLU A 395 6.32 28.73 14.73
CA GLU A 395 6.77 30.03 14.26
C GLU A 395 7.69 30.66 15.30
N SER A 396 9.00 30.42 15.20
CA SER A 396 9.93 31.32 15.86
C SER A 396 11.33 31.31 15.25
N ALA A 397 11.75 32.47 14.77
CA ALA A 397 13.16 32.85 14.71
C ALA A 397 13.66 33.40 16.07
N ALA A 398 12.79 33.45 17.10
CA ALA A 398 13.04 34.21 18.34
C ALA A 398 12.70 33.47 19.65
N CYS A 399 12.23 32.22 19.63
CA CYS A 399 11.97 31.51 20.89
C CYS A 399 13.30 31.05 21.50
N LYS A 400 13.68 31.66 22.63
CA LYS A 400 14.86 31.28 23.42
C LYS A 400 14.61 30.05 24.32
N GLN A 401 13.44 29.42 24.22
CA GLN A 401 12.98 28.33 25.06
C GLN A 401 12.31 27.25 24.20
N THR A 402 12.33 25.99 24.66
CA THR A 402 11.63 24.89 24.00
C THR A 402 10.13 25.17 23.93
N SER A 403 9.56 25.09 22.73
CA SER A 403 8.12 25.24 22.48
C SER A 403 7.46 23.87 22.44
N TYR A 404 6.35 23.70 23.16
CA TYR A 404 5.60 22.44 23.17
C TYR A 404 4.18 22.63 22.65
N LEU A 405 3.77 21.72 21.77
CA LEU A 405 2.37 21.47 21.44
C LEU A 405 1.95 20.21 22.19
N VAL A 406 1.00 20.35 23.12
CA VAL A 406 0.66 19.29 24.09
C VAL A 406 -0.78 18.85 23.91
N SER A 407 -1.02 17.54 23.82
CA SER A 407 -2.38 17.01 23.78
C SER A 407 -3.10 17.27 25.11
N ARG A 408 -4.38 17.59 25.06
CA ARG A 408 -5.23 17.74 26.25
C ARG A 408 -5.78 16.41 26.74
N SER A 409 -5.91 15.44 25.84
CA SER A 409 -6.35 14.09 26.19
C SER A 409 -5.23 13.37 26.94
N PRO A 410 -5.55 12.68 28.05
CA PRO A 410 -4.59 11.79 28.69
C PRO A 410 -4.22 10.65 27.74
N ALA A 411 -2.94 10.31 27.66
CA ALA A 411 -2.47 9.14 26.94
C ALA A 411 -2.41 7.92 27.88
N PRO A 412 -2.83 6.72 27.44
CA PRO A 412 -2.69 5.49 28.24
C PRO A 412 -1.21 5.14 28.46
N ALA A 413 -0.87 4.37 29.49
CA ALA A 413 0.54 4.13 29.87
C ALA A 413 1.36 3.32 28.83
N ASP A 414 0.72 2.46 28.05
CA ASP A 414 1.33 1.74 26.92
C ASP A 414 0.95 2.43 25.61
N LEU A 415 1.89 3.19 25.04
CA LEU A 415 1.63 3.98 23.83
C LEU A 415 2.83 3.98 22.88
N ARG A 416 2.53 3.91 21.58
CA ARG A 416 3.46 4.31 20.51
C ARG A 416 3.18 5.77 20.19
N ALA A 417 4.25 6.57 20.13
CA ALA A 417 4.18 7.93 19.63
C ALA A 417 4.91 8.01 18.29
N GLU A 418 4.29 8.61 17.31
CA GLU A 418 4.81 8.77 15.96
C GLU A 418 4.50 10.17 15.45
N ALA A 419 5.44 10.76 14.71
CA ALA A 419 5.27 12.05 14.08
C ALA A 419 6.14 12.12 12.82
N ASP A 420 5.59 12.66 11.74
CA ASP A 420 6.35 13.10 10.59
C ASP A 420 6.96 14.48 10.90
N LEU A 421 8.28 14.59 10.85
CA LEU A 421 9.02 15.80 11.20
C LEU A 421 9.81 16.30 10.00
N ALA A 422 9.64 17.59 9.68
CA ALA A 422 10.40 18.28 8.65
C ALA A 422 11.13 19.49 9.24
N LEU A 423 12.36 19.74 8.79
CA LEU A 423 13.17 20.89 9.20
C LEU A 423 13.27 21.90 8.07
N SER A 424 12.73 23.11 8.29
CA SER A 424 12.91 24.23 7.38
C SER A 424 14.23 24.97 7.66
N PRO A 425 14.95 25.47 6.64
CA PRO A 425 16.11 26.34 6.85
C PRO A 425 15.72 27.58 7.68
N VAL A 426 16.53 27.90 8.69
CA VAL A 426 16.38 29.15 9.47
C VAL A 426 17.52 30.11 9.14
N PRO A 427 17.28 31.44 9.09
CA PRO A 427 18.31 32.43 8.77
C PRO A 427 19.52 32.44 9.72
N GLN A 428 19.33 32.05 10.99
CA GLN A 428 20.38 31.91 12.00
C GLN A 428 20.11 30.67 12.88
N GLY A 429 21.13 29.86 13.11
CA GLY A 429 21.07 28.63 13.92
C GLY A 429 20.79 27.36 13.12
N SER A 430 20.75 26.23 13.84
CA SER A 430 20.39 24.92 13.30
C SER A 430 18.99 24.56 13.77
N PRO A 431 18.02 24.32 12.87
CA PRO A 431 16.67 23.95 13.29
C PRO A 431 16.69 22.56 13.92
N VAL A 432 15.93 22.39 15.00
CA VAL A 432 15.71 21.11 15.67
C VAL A 432 14.21 20.92 15.83
N ALA A 433 13.73 19.74 15.46
CA ALA A 433 12.35 19.31 15.66
C ALA A 433 12.40 17.86 16.15
N GLY A 434 11.52 17.54 17.09
CA GLY A 434 11.53 16.26 17.76
C GLY A 434 10.20 15.92 18.40
N LEU A 435 10.08 14.66 18.77
CA LEU A 435 8.97 14.10 19.52
C LEU A 435 9.42 13.90 20.98
N VAL A 436 8.60 14.36 21.92
CA VAL A 436 8.85 14.22 23.36
C VAL A 436 7.77 13.29 23.93
N ALA A 437 8.18 12.15 24.48
CA ALA A 437 7.32 11.27 25.24
C ALA A 437 7.67 11.41 26.73
N ALA A 438 6.80 12.07 27.49
CA ALA A 438 6.96 12.26 28.93
C ALA A 438 6.16 11.22 29.72
N TYR A 439 6.80 10.55 30.67
CA TYR A 439 6.16 9.67 31.64
C TYR A 439 6.06 10.43 32.97
N ARG A 440 4.84 10.73 33.43
CA ARG A 440 4.51 11.50 34.64
C ARG A 440 4.68 13.02 34.53
N ASP A 441 5.84 13.54 34.15
CA ASP A 441 6.12 14.97 34.08
C ASP A 441 7.27 15.33 33.14
N ARG A 442 7.57 16.63 32.98
CA ARG A 442 8.62 17.14 32.08
C ARG A 442 10.04 16.77 32.50
N GLY A 443 10.27 16.37 33.75
CA GLY A 443 11.57 15.90 34.21
C GLY A 443 11.85 14.45 33.81
N ASN A 444 10.82 13.71 33.37
CA ASN A 444 10.89 12.28 33.11
C ASN A 444 10.38 12.00 31.70
N HIS A 445 11.27 12.11 30.71
CA HIS A 445 10.86 12.03 29.31
C HIS A 445 11.95 11.43 28.42
N VAL A 446 11.55 10.97 27.24
CA VAL A 446 12.46 10.64 26.14
C VAL A 446 12.20 11.62 25.02
N VAL A 447 13.26 12.22 24.48
CA VAL A 447 13.18 13.01 23.24
C VAL A 447 13.85 12.23 22.13
N ALA A 448 13.20 12.20 20.97
CA ALA A 448 13.82 11.85 19.70
C ALA A 448 13.76 13.07 18.78
N TRP A 449 14.89 13.56 18.26
CA TRP A 449 14.91 14.74 17.39
C TRP A 449 15.89 14.61 16.24
N LEU A 450 15.58 15.33 15.15
CA LEU A 450 16.47 15.48 14.02
C LEU A 450 17.46 16.62 14.33
N ASP A 451 18.76 16.29 14.39
CA ASP A 451 19.83 17.26 14.52
C ASP A 451 20.48 17.49 13.14
N LYS A 452 20.20 18.65 12.56
CA LYS A 452 20.74 19.04 11.25
C LYS A 452 22.26 19.20 11.27
N ALA A 453 22.84 19.67 12.37
CA ALA A 453 24.29 19.88 12.47
C ALA A 453 25.03 18.53 12.56
N ALA A 454 24.46 17.56 13.27
CA ALA A 454 25.00 16.21 13.36
C ALA A 454 24.65 15.32 12.14
N GLY A 455 23.63 15.68 11.36
CA GLY A 455 23.09 14.84 10.29
C GLY A 455 22.50 13.54 10.83
N ALA A 456 21.94 13.55 12.04
CA ALA A 456 21.56 12.35 12.78
C ALA A 456 20.19 12.49 13.47
N LEU A 457 19.52 11.35 13.64
CA LEU A 457 18.43 11.20 14.62
C LEU A 457 19.06 10.96 16.00
N VAL A 458 18.81 11.86 16.95
CA VAL A 458 19.31 11.75 18.33
C VAL A 458 18.17 11.27 19.22
N THR A 459 18.46 10.31 20.11
CA THR A 459 17.52 9.86 21.15
C THR A 459 18.18 10.04 22.51
N GLN A 460 17.50 10.70 23.45
CA GLN A 460 18.03 10.97 24.78
C GLN A 460 16.94 10.83 25.85
N PRO A 461 17.14 9.94 26.85
CA PRO A 461 16.29 9.88 28.02
C PRO A 461 16.69 10.96 29.05
N PHE A 462 15.69 11.51 29.74
CA PHE A 462 15.84 12.40 30.88
C PHE A 462 15.07 11.82 32.06
N VAL A 463 15.75 11.68 33.21
CA VAL A 463 15.14 11.20 34.45
C VAL A 463 15.42 12.22 35.54
N GLY A 464 14.37 12.75 36.17
CA GLY A 464 14.50 13.84 37.15
C GLY A 464 15.11 15.13 36.60
N GLY A 465 15.04 15.37 35.29
CA GLY A 465 15.60 16.55 34.62
C GLY A 465 17.08 16.45 34.27
N ALA A 466 17.74 15.33 34.56
CA ALA A 466 19.11 15.05 34.14
C ALA A 466 19.12 14.14 32.91
N ALA A 467 20.03 14.42 31.97
CA ALA A 467 20.30 13.53 30.85
C ALA A 467 20.87 12.19 31.37
N GLY A 468 20.26 11.08 30.93
CA GLY A 468 20.66 9.72 31.27
C GLY A 468 21.71 9.13 30.34
#